data_AF-A0A918SV10-F1
#
_entry.id   AF-A0A918SV10-F1
#
_cell.length_a   1.000
_cell.length_b   1.000
_cell.length_c   1.000
_cell.angle_alpha   90.00
_cell.angle_beta   90.00
_cell.angle_gamma   90.00
#
_symmetry.space_group_name_H-M   'P 1'
#
loop_
_entity.id
_entity.type
_entity.pdbx_description
1 polymer ?
#
loop_
_entity_poly.entity_id
_entity_poly.type
_entity_poly.pdbx_seq_one_letter_code
_entity_poly.pdbx_strand_id
1 'polypeptide(L)'
;MAVLALVPILGAGAGYWQARQKTPAPRRPPAALAAEWRIHGLDSGSSGLQAERPSERPSAARAADRAPAPRSAPAPPQVAVPTPARSPLPSNPSLPIVADPNGRAWPLGAAYVAGLPQTHLDGLSAVVLDNAMNPAPVFVTLVSIDAAGAQPVRHVHVPAMGSFRMESLRPGRYEVQHRNLVTGDLTRSELFELREVAGRYGTKATERTVALDPWAAIRSAGPTAAF
;
A
#
# COMPACT_ATOMS: atom_id res chain seq x y z
N MET A 1 72.02 -10.36 -10.32
CA MET A 1 71.41 -10.82 -11.57
C MET A 1 70.65 -12.09 -11.29
N ALA A 2 69.36 -12.09 -11.59
CA ALA A 2 68.44 -13.21 -11.37
C ALA A 2 68.53 -14.20 -12.54
N VAL A 3 68.48 -15.50 -12.25
CA VAL A 3 67.95 -16.52 -13.17
C VAL A 3 67.08 -17.47 -12.38
N LEU A 4 65.86 -17.62 -12.88
CA LEU A 4 64.71 -18.32 -12.34
C LEU A 4 64.98 -19.82 -12.09
N ALA A 5 64.49 -20.31 -10.95
CA ALA A 5 64.24 -21.73 -10.73
C ALA A 5 62.84 -22.08 -11.23
N LEU A 6 62.77 -23.11 -12.08
CA LEU A 6 61.57 -23.69 -12.65
C LEU A 6 61.37 -25.05 -11.97
N VAL A 7 60.25 -25.23 -11.26
CA VAL A 7 59.78 -26.54 -10.81
C VAL A 7 58.28 -26.61 -11.07
N PRO A 8 57.80 -27.52 -11.94
CA PRO A 8 56.39 -27.87 -12.00
C PRO A 8 56.14 -29.06 -11.06
N ILE A 9 55.11 -28.97 -10.22
CA ILE A 9 54.58 -30.14 -9.51
C ILE A 9 53.15 -30.40 -10.01
N LEU A 10 52.99 -31.65 -10.44
CA LEU A 10 51.83 -32.30 -11.01
C LEU A 10 50.50 -31.96 -10.34
N GLY A 11 49.50 -31.68 -11.17
CA GLY A 11 48.11 -31.99 -10.87
C GLY A 11 47.81 -33.45 -11.25
N ALA A 12 47.30 -34.22 -10.29
CA ALA A 12 46.48 -35.41 -10.50
C ALA A 12 45.84 -35.79 -9.16
N GLY A 13 44.51 -35.87 -9.10
CA GLY A 13 43.80 -36.23 -7.88
C GLY A 13 42.29 -36.08 -8.00
N ALA A 14 41.72 -36.67 -9.05
CA ALA A 14 40.30 -36.97 -9.09
C ALA A 14 39.96 -38.10 -8.11
N GLY A 15 38.85 -37.98 -7.38
CA GLY A 15 38.15 -39.14 -6.84
C GLY A 15 37.69 -39.06 -5.39
N TYR A 16 36.39 -39.30 -5.23
CA TYR A 16 35.66 -39.69 -4.02
C TYR A 16 35.26 -38.58 -3.04
N TRP A 17 34.01 -38.13 -3.17
CA TRP A 17 32.97 -38.32 -2.14
C TRP A 17 31.58 -38.35 -2.80
N GLN A 18 31.02 -39.55 -2.94
CA GLN A 18 29.57 -39.70 -2.96
C GLN A 18 29.07 -39.51 -1.52
N ALA A 19 28.28 -38.48 -1.28
CA ALA A 19 27.39 -38.43 -0.13
C ALA A 19 25.97 -38.23 -0.65
N ARG A 20 25.19 -39.32 -0.68
CA ARG A 20 23.74 -39.26 -0.82
C ARG A 20 23.20 -38.48 0.38
N GLN A 21 22.92 -37.20 0.21
CA GLN A 21 22.14 -36.46 1.18
C GLN A 21 20.67 -36.79 0.95
N LYS A 22 20.18 -37.65 1.83
CA LYS A 22 18.77 -37.98 2.04
C LYS A 22 17.96 -36.69 2.12
N THR A 23 17.12 -36.44 1.13
CA THR A 23 16.22 -35.28 1.07
C THR A 23 15.32 -35.27 2.31
N PRO A 24 15.30 -34.23 3.14
CA PRO A 24 14.18 -34.04 4.05
C PRO A 24 12.97 -33.61 3.22
N ALA A 25 11.89 -34.39 3.31
CA ALA A 25 10.60 -34.06 2.70
C ALA A 25 10.12 -32.67 3.17
N PRO A 26 9.36 -31.93 2.33
CA PRO A 26 8.78 -30.67 2.75
C PRO A 26 7.85 -30.91 3.94
N ARG A 27 8.11 -30.21 5.05
CA ARG A 27 7.19 -30.16 6.18
C ARG A 27 5.89 -29.51 5.71
N ARG A 28 4.85 -30.33 5.64
CA ARG A 28 3.46 -29.95 5.42
C ARG A 28 3.09 -28.86 6.44
N PRO A 29 2.59 -27.67 6.02
CA PRO A 29 2.01 -26.74 6.98
C PRO A 29 0.79 -27.38 7.65
N PRO A 30 0.51 -27.09 8.93
CA PRO A 30 -0.65 -27.60 9.61
C PRO A 30 -1.93 -27.14 8.91
N ALA A 31 -2.78 -28.12 8.59
CA ALA A 31 -4.16 -27.90 8.19
C ALA A 31 -4.97 -27.50 9.44
N ALA A 32 -5.38 -26.24 9.50
CA ALA A 32 -6.53 -25.77 10.26
C ALA A 32 -7.21 -24.74 9.35
N LEU A 33 -8.21 -25.18 8.59
CA LEU A 33 -9.63 -24.94 8.88
C LEU A 33 -9.93 -23.44 8.79
N ALA A 34 -10.14 -22.88 7.59
CA ALA A 34 -11.38 -22.99 6.82
C ALA A 34 -12.62 -22.72 7.69
N ALA A 35 -12.93 -21.43 7.89
CA ALA A 35 -14.27 -20.94 8.14
C ALA A 35 -14.70 -20.25 6.83
N GLU A 36 -15.39 -20.96 5.93
CA GLU A 36 -16.85 -21.03 5.87
C GLU A 36 -17.51 -19.65 5.95
N TRP A 37 -17.49 -18.90 4.85
CA TRP A 37 -18.57 -17.97 4.56
C TRP A 37 -19.56 -18.69 3.65
N ARG A 38 -20.56 -19.32 4.28
CA ARG A 38 -21.76 -19.80 3.57
C ARG A 38 -22.48 -18.58 2.99
N ILE A 39 -22.59 -18.56 1.67
CA ILE A 39 -23.56 -17.72 0.97
C ILE A 39 -24.94 -18.33 1.25
N HIS A 40 -25.76 -17.66 2.07
CA HIS A 40 -27.20 -17.80 1.95
C HIS A 40 -27.64 -16.93 0.78
N GLY A 41 -27.95 -17.59 -0.34
CA GLY A 41 -28.67 -16.98 -1.45
C GLY A 41 -30.18 -17.03 -1.21
N LEU A 42 -30.85 -16.11 -1.93
CA LEU A 42 -32.27 -16.04 -2.25
C LEU A 42 -33.18 -15.47 -1.15
N ASP A 43 -33.67 -14.25 -1.33
CA ASP A 43 -34.96 -14.11 -2.00
C ASP A 43 -35.16 -12.70 -2.60
N SER A 44 -35.79 -12.69 -3.77
CA SER A 44 -36.23 -11.52 -4.51
C SER A 44 -37.70 -11.28 -4.16
N GLY A 45 -38.06 -10.08 -3.71
CA GLY A 45 -39.46 -9.76 -3.45
C GLY A 45 -39.73 -8.27 -3.57
N SER A 46 -40.21 -7.86 -4.73
CA SER A 46 -40.82 -6.56 -4.98
C SER A 46 -42.33 -6.71 -5.14
N SER A 47 -43.07 -5.69 -4.69
CA SER A 47 -44.44 -5.29 -5.07
C SER A 47 -45.60 -5.54 -4.08
N GLY A 48 -46.45 -4.51 -3.97
CA GLY A 48 -47.86 -4.56 -3.52
C GLY A 48 -48.15 -3.71 -2.27
N LEU A 49 -48.47 -2.41 -2.38
CA LEU A 49 -49.82 -1.81 -2.53
C LEU A 49 -50.76 -2.00 -1.32
N GLN A 50 -51.14 -0.88 -0.68
CA GLN A 50 -52.51 -0.38 -0.41
C GLN A 50 -52.37 0.88 0.51
N ALA A 51 -52.65 2.11 0.05
CA ALA A 51 -53.90 2.89 0.27
C ALA A 51 -54.45 2.77 1.73
N GLU A 52 -54.72 3.85 2.48
CA GLU A 52 -55.82 4.78 2.23
C GLU A 52 -55.63 6.20 2.83
N ARG A 53 -56.14 7.22 2.12
CA ARG A 53 -56.65 8.52 2.60
C ARG A 53 -58.16 8.33 2.90
N PRO A 54 -58.93 9.20 3.61
CA PRO A 54 -58.83 10.68 3.55
C PRO A 54 -59.33 11.50 4.78
N SER A 55 -59.21 12.83 4.63
CA SER A 55 -60.08 13.91 5.11
C SER A 55 -60.34 14.12 6.61
N GLU A 56 -60.04 15.34 7.09
CA GLU A 56 -61.07 16.24 7.65
C GLU A 56 -60.53 17.67 7.90
N ARG A 57 -61.22 18.66 7.29
CA ARG A 57 -61.25 20.07 7.72
C ARG A 57 -62.69 20.55 7.48
N PRO A 58 -63.32 21.24 8.44
CA PRO A 58 -63.77 22.63 8.21
C PRO A 58 -63.55 23.50 9.47
N SER A 59 -63.03 24.73 9.40
CA SER A 59 -63.61 26.03 8.96
C SER A 59 -64.37 26.83 10.03
N ALA A 60 -64.16 28.15 10.00
CA ALA A 60 -64.83 29.32 10.63
C ALA A 60 -64.29 29.85 11.98
N ALA A 61 -64.24 31.15 12.28
CA ALA A 61 -64.29 32.44 11.55
C ALA A 61 -64.18 33.61 12.56
N ARG A 62 -63.47 34.71 12.22
CA ARG A 62 -63.80 36.15 12.45
C ARG A 62 -62.62 37.02 11.97
N ALA A 63 -62.69 37.75 10.84
CA ALA A 63 -63.24 39.13 10.62
C ALA A 63 -62.62 40.16 11.58
N ALA A 64 -62.05 41.32 11.22
CA ALA A 64 -62.09 42.21 10.05
C ALA A 64 -60.67 42.82 9.86
N ASP A 65 -60.23 43.35 8.71
CA ASP A 65 -60.58 44.66 8.15
C ASP A 65 -59.77 44.84 6.83
N ARG A 66 -60.29 45.57 5.86
CA ARG A 66 -59.66 45.80 4.54
C ARG A 66 -59.62 47.29 4.23
N ALA A 67 -58.42 47.85 4.05
CA ALA A 67 -57.99 48.78 2.98
C ALA A 67 -56.58 49.35 3.28
N PRO A 68 -55.90 50.02 2.33
CA PRO A 68 -55.46 49.58 1.01
C PRO A 68 -53.91 49.60 0.89
N ALA A 69 -53.36 48.92 -0.12
CA ALA A 69 -51.92 48.86 -0.38
C ALA A 69 -51.32 50.20 -0.83
N PRO A 70 -50.12 50.60 -0.33
CA PRO A 70 -49.24 51.52 -1.02
C PRO A 70 -48.14 50.78 -1.79
N ARG A 71 -47.82 51.38 -2.94
CA ARG A 71 -46.88 50.95 -3.99
C ARG A 71 -45.50 50.57 -3.46
N SER A 72 -44.91 49.56 -4.09
CA SER A 72 -43.50 49.20 -4.01
C SER A 72 -42.60 50.42 -4.24
N ALA A 73 -41.77 50.75 -3.26
CA ALA A 73 -40.59 51.57 -3.45
C ALA A 73 -39.44 50.66 -3.93
N PRO A 74 -38.62 51.07 -4.92
CA PRO A 74 -37.43 50.32 -5.29
C PRO A 74 -36.38 50.42 -4.18
N ALA A 75 -35.84 49.28 -3.74
CA ALA A 75 -34.71 49.22 -2.83
C ALA A 75 -33.46 49.82 -3.48
N PRO A 76 -32.57 50.48 -2.71
CA PRO A 76 -31.32 51.04 -3.23
C PRO A 76 -30.39 49.92 -3.75
N PRO A 77 -29.49 50.22 -4.70
CA PRO A 77 -28.56 49.22 -5.22
C PRO A 77 -27.64 48.74 -4.10
N GLN A 78 -27.78 47.48 -3.71
CA GLN A 78 -26.82 46.81 -2.84
C GLN A 78 -25.52 46.66 -3.62
N VAL A 79 -24.48 47.38 -3.21
CA VAL A 79 -23.11 47.14 -3.66
C VAL A 79 -22.73 45.75 -3.17
N ALA A 80 -22.70 44.78 -4.07
CA ALA A 80 -22.22 43.44 -3.77
C ALA A 80 -20.73 43.51 -3.41
N VAL A 81 -20.40 43.24 -2.15
CA VAL A 81 -19.03 42.98 -1.74
C VAL A 81 -18.62 41.66 -2.41
N PRO A 82 -17.56 41.59 -3.22
CA PRO A 82 -17.13 40.32 -3.77
C PRO A 82 -16.67 39.44 -2.61
N THR A 83 -17.43 38.38 -2.34
CA THR A 83 -16.94 37.28 -1.51
C THR A 83 -15.69 36.73 -2.20
N PRO A 84 -14.53 36.63 -1.55
CA PRO A 84 -13.39 35.96 -2.15
C PRO A 84 -13.83 34.53 -2.45
N ALA A 85 -13.83 34.18 -3.74
CA ALA A 85 -14.08 32.83 -4.19
C ALA A 85 -13.14 31.91 -3.40
N ARG A 86 -13.70 30.99 -2.61
CA ARG A 86 -12.93 29.82 -2.17
C ARG A 86 -12.42 29.19 -3.45
N SER A 87 -11.11 29.23 -3.66
CA SER A 87 -10.46 28.43 -4.71
C SER A 87 -11.00 27.01 -4.59
N PRO A 88 -11.63 26.44 -5.64
CA PRO A 88 -11.94 25.02 -5.61
C PRO A 88 -10.62 24.28 -5.48
N LEU A 89 -10.49 23.50 -4.41
CA LEU A 89 -9.43 22.51 -4.27
C LEU A 89 -9.41 21.69 -5.59
N PRO A 90 -8.27 21.46 -6.24
CA PRO A 90 -8.23 20.52 -7.36
C PRO A 90 -8.52 19.12 -6.80
N SER A 91 -9.79 18.76 -6.76
CA SER A 91 -10.26 17.41 -6.42
C SER A 91 -10.64 16.76 -7.73
N ASN A 92 -9.62 16.35 -8.48
CA ASN A 92 -9.81 15.24 -9.38
C ASN A 92 -9.63 13.99 -8.51
N PRO A 93 -10.71 13.26 -8.13
CA PRO A 93 -10.51 11.96 -7.50
C PRO A 93 -9.85 11.09 -8.55
N SER A 94 -8.54 10.82 -8.38
CA SER A 94 -7.84 9.84 -9.19
C SER A 94 -8.69 8.57 -9.19
N LEU A 95 -9.06 8.09 -10.37
CA LEU A 95 -9.80 6.84 -10.48
C LEU A 95 -8.95 5.71 -9.85
N PRO A 96 -9.58 4.73 -9.19
CA PRO A 96 -8.86 3.59 -8.63
C PRO A 96 -8.02 2.88 -9.70
N ILE A 97 -6.83 2.43 -9.31
CA ILE A 97 -5.91 1.69 -10.17
C ILE A 97 -6.31 0.22 -10.13
N VAL A 98 -7.11 -0.17 -11.12
CA VAL A 98 -7.72 -1.51 -11.18
C VAL A 98 -6.83 -2.60 -11.77
N ALA A 99 -5.71 -2.23 -12.39
CA ALA A 99 -4.78 -3.17 -13.03
C ALA A 99 -3.33 -2.92 -12.60
N ASP A 100 -2.54 -3.99 -12.57
CA ASP A 100 -1.11 -3.93 -12.36
C ASP A 100 -0.39 -3.29 -13.56
N PRO A 101 0.92 -3.00 -13.46
CA PRO A 101 1.67 -2.39 -14.56
C PRO A 101 1.72 -3.22 -15.85
N ASN A 102 1.38 -4.51 -15.79
CA ASN A 102 1.30 -5.41 -16.93
C ASN A 102 -0.14 -5.56 -17.47
N GLY A 103 -1.08 -4.75 -16.98
CA GLY A 103 -2.49 -4.77 -17.37
C GLY A 103 -3.28 -5.95 -16.80
N ARG A 104 -2.75 -6.67 -15.82
CA ARG A 104 -3.39 -7.82 -15.18
C ARG A 104 -4.12 -7.39 -13.91
N ALA A 105 -5.02 -8.22 -13.42
CA ALA A 105 -5.62 -8.02 -12.11
C ALA A 105 -4.55 -8.11 -11.00
N TRP A 106 -4.71 -7.28 -9.97
CA TRP A 106 -3.87 -7.36 -8.78
C TRP A 106 -3.98 -8.73 -8.10
N PRO A 107 -2.90 -9.22 -7.45
CA PRO A 107 -2.97 -10.42 -6.63
C PRO A 107 -4.03 -10.29 -5.52
N LEU A 108 -4.77 -11.38 -5.25
CA LEU A 108 -5.79 -11.38 -4.18
C LEU A 108 -5.18 -11.18 -2.78
N GLY A 109 -3.96 -11.65 -2.58
CA GLY A 109 -3.21 -11.52 -1.33
C GLY A 109 -1.94 -10.70 -1.50
N ALA A 110 -1.18 -10.60 -0.42
CA ALA A 110 0.15 -10.00 -0.45
C ALA A 110 1.09 -10.88 -1.27
N ALA A 111 1.65 -10.34 -2.37
CA ALA A 111 2.47 -11.11 -3.28
C ALA A 111 3.35 -10.20 -4.14
N TYR A 112 4.44 -10.76 -4.67
CA TYR A 112 5.15 -10.14 -5.77
C TYR A 112 4.25 -10.00 -6.99
N VAL A 113 4.36 -8.88 -7.70
CA VAL A 113 3.61 -8.63 -8.92
C VAL A 113 4.24 -9.42 -10.07
N ALA A 114 3.43 -10.25 -10.73
CA ALA A 114 3.90 -11.18 -11.75
C ALA A 114 4.41 -10.45 -12.99
N GLY A 115 5.54 -10.90 -13.53
CA GLY A 115 6.15 -10.33 -14.74
C GLY A 115 7.02 -9.10 -14.48
N LEU A 116 7.10 -8.59 -13.25
CA LEU A 116 8.06 -7.55 -12.88
C LEU A 116 9.37 -8.16 -12.36
N PRO A 117 10.53 -7.53 -12.62
CA PRO A 117 11.82 -8.04 -12.17
C PRO A 117 11.88 -8.20 -10.65
N GLN A 118 12.54 -9.28 -10.22
CA GLN A 118 12.95 -9.53 -8.84
C GLN A 118 14.46 -9.76 -8.83
N THR A 119 15.19 -8.79 -8.29
CA THR A 119 16.65 -8.83 -8.18
C THR A 119 17.08 -8.71 -6.71
N HIS A 120 18.39 -8.73 -6.46
CA HIS A 120 18.98 -8.69 -5.12
C HIS A 120 18.47 -9.84 -4.24
N LEU A 121 18.48 -11.06 -4.79
CA LEU A 121 17.96 -12.30 -4.18
C LEU A 121 19.03 -13.11 -3.43
N ASP A 122 20.26 -12.60 -3.39
CA ASP A 122 21.47 -13.29 -2.95
C ASP A 122 21.99 -12.83 -1.59
N GLY A 123 21.10 -12.29 -0.74
CA GLY A 123 21.43 -11.98 0.66
C GLY A 123 20.64 -12.79 1.67
N LEU A 124 20.76 -12.38 2.93
CA LEU A 124 20.11 -12.96 4.10
C LEU A 124 19.20 -11.95 4.81
N SER A 125 19.26 -10.68 4.43
CA SER A 125 18.46 -9.62 5.04
C SER A 125 16.99 -9.68 4.60
N ALA A 126 16.13 -9.01 5.35
CA ALA A 126 14.70 -8.95 5.06
C ALA A 126 14.11 -7.55 5.25
N VAL A 127 13.06 -7.25 4.50
CA VAL A 127 12.22 -6.06 4.67
C VAL A 127 10.78 -6.50 4.87
N VAL A 128 10.16 -6.04 5.96
CA VAL A 128 8.74 -6.25 6.25
C VAL A 128 7.98 -4.99 5.83
N LEU A 129 7.05 -5.16 4.90
CA LEU A 129 6.09 -4.16 4.47
C LEU A 129 4.85 -4.27 5.35
N ASP A 130 4.56 -3.22 6.12
CA ASP A 130 3.43 -3.19 7.05
C ASP A 130 2.37 -2.20 6.58
N ASN A 131 1.25 -2.71 6.07
CA ASN A 131 0.11 -1.92 5.61
C ASN A 131 -1.05 -1.93 6.63
N ALA A 132 -0.82 -2.34 7.89
CA ALA A 132 -1.86 -2.59 8.88
C ALA A 132 -2.78 -1.38 9.16
N MET A 133 -2.26 -0.16 9.04
CA MET A 133 -2.98 1.08 9.34
C MET A 133 -3.57 1.78 8.11
N ASN A 134 -3.50 1.13 6.93
CA ASN A 134 -3.99 1.70 5.69
C ASN A 134 -5.16 0.85 5.14
N PRO A 135 -6.36 1.43 4.99
CA PRO A 135 -7.52 0.70 4.49
C PRO A 135 -7.50 0.49 2.97
N ALA A 136 -6.49 0.99 2.26
CA ALA A 136 -6.32 0.79 0.82
C ALA A 136 -5.22 -0.24 0.52
N PRO A 137 -5.40 -1.06 -0.54
CA PRO A 137 -4.30 -1.84 -1.08
C PRO A 137 -3.25 -0.92 -1.71
N VAL A 138 -2.00 -1.39 -1.69
CA VAL A 138 -0.84 -0.61 -2.12
C VAL A 138 0.03 -1.41 -3.07
N PHE A 139 0.57 -0.71 -4.07
CA PHE A 139 1.66 -1.20 -4.90
C PHE A 139 2.98 -0.65 -4.37
N VAL A 140 3.93 -1.54 -4.12
CA VAL A 140 5.19 -1.23 -3.47
C VAL A 140 6.35 -1.56 -4.40
N THR A 141 7.28 -0.62 -4.50
CA THR A 141 8.56 -0.79 -5.19
C THR A 141 9.68 -0.65 -4.17
N LEU A 142 10.48 -1.71 -4.01
CA LEU A 142 11.75 -1.61 -3.30
C LEU A 142 12.79 -1.09 -4.29
N VAL A 143 13.51 -0.03 -3.91
CA VAL A 143 14.51 0.62 -4.76
C VAL A 143 15.86 0.52 -4.07
N SER A 144 16.87 -0.01 -4.76
CA SER A 144 18.26 0.00 -4.32
C SER A 144 18.93 1.31 -4.72
N ILE A 145 19.76 1.87 -3.84
CA ILE A 145 20.44 3.15 -4.01
C ILE A 145 21.95 2.98 -3.88
N ASP A 146 22.64 3.01 -5.00
CA ASP A 146 24.10 2.88 -5.08
C ASP A 146 24.74 4.06 -5.84
N ALA A 147 26.00 3.90 -6.25
CA ALA A 147 26.72 4.92 -7.03
C ALA A 147 26.22 5.06 -8.48
N ALA A 148 25.60 4.01 -9.03
CA ALA A 148 24.98 4.02 -10.36
C ALA A 148 23.57 4.65 -10.33
N GLY A 149 22.96 4.76 -9.16
CA GLY A 149 21.74 5.53 -8.92
C GLY A 149 20.64 4.72 -8.24
N ALA A 150 19.39 5.09 -8.52
CA ALA A 150 18.21 4.43 -7.98
C ALA A 150 17.69 3.36 -8.94
N GLN A 151 17.61 2.11 -8.48
CA GLN A 151 17.18 0.96 -9.29
C GLN A 151 16.01 0.22 -8.61
N PRO A 152 14.84 0.09 -9.27
CA PRO A 152 13.77 -0.77 -8.79
C PRO A 152 14.22 -2.23 -8.78
N VAL A 153 14.17 -2.88 -7.62
CA VAL A 153 14.67 -4.25 -7.47
C VAL A 153 13.58 -5.28 -7.27
N ARG A 154 12.46 -4.90 -6.65
CA ARG A 154 11.32 -5.78 -6.38
C ARG A 154 10.01 -4.99 -6.33
N HIS A 155 8.94 -5.66 -6.72
CA HIS A 155 7.61 -5.06 -6.84
C HIS A 155 6.56 -5.97 -6.19
N VAL A 156 5.78 -5.42 -5.27
CA VAL A 156 4.86 -6.17 -4.41
C VAL A 156 3.50 -5.48 -4.38
N HIS A 157 2.44 -6.28 -4.41
CA HIS A 157 1.11 -5.87 -4.00
C HIS A 157 0.92 -6.24 -2.52
N VAL A 158 0.46 -5.30 -1.71
CA VAL A 158 0.05 -5.55 -0.32
C VAL A 158 -1.42 -5.12 -0.17
N PRO A 159 -2.34 -6.02 0.23
CA PRO A 159 -3.73 -5.67 0.41
C PRO A 159 -3.92 -4.67 1.55
N ALA A 160 -5.09 -4.04 1.60
CA ALA A 160 -5.52 -3.23 2.74
C ALA A 160 -5.30 -3.98 4.05
N MET A 161 -4.74 -3.30 5.05
CA MET A 161 -4.44 -3.87 6.37
C MET A 161 -3.52 -5.11 6.36
N GLY A 162 -2.85 -5.39 5.24
CA GLY A 162 -1.98 -6.55 5.08
C GLY A 162 -0.53 -6.30 5.47
N SER A 163 0.29 -7.34 5.37
CA SER A 163 1.75 -7.23 5.48
C SER A 163 2.44 -8.19 4.51
N PHE A 164 3.71 -7.93 4.20
CA PHE A 164 4.51 -8.78 3.33
C PHE A 164 5.98 -8.76 3.73
N ARG A 165 6.62 -9.93 3.86
CA ARG A 165 8.05 -10.05 4.16
C ARG A 165 8.84 -10.37 2.89
N MET A 166 9.67 -9.44 2.46
CA MET A 166 10.65 -9.63 1.39
C MET A 166 11.94 -10.20 1.99
N GLU A 167 12.25 -11.45 1.69
CA GLU A 167 13.43 -12.15 2.20
C GLU A 167 14.59 -12.19 1.19
N SER A 168 15.74 -12.68 1.64
CA SER A 168 16.94 -12.88 0.81
C SER A 168 17.45 -11.61 0.12
N LEU A 169 17.36 -10.48 0.80
CA LEU A 169 17.84 -9.20 0.28
C LEU A 169 19.34 -9.05 0.51
N ARG A 170 20.08 -8.76 -0.57
CA ARG A 170 21.51 -8.41 -0.49
C ARG A 170 21.72 -7.18 0.41
N PRO A 171 22.81 -7.12 1.19
CA PRO A 171 23.20 -5.89 1.90
C PRO A 171 23.30 -4.68 0.96
N GLY A 172 22.91 -3.50 1.44
CA GLY A 172 22.88 -2.28 0.64
C GLY A 172 21.97 -1.19 1.22
N ARG A 173 21.91 -0.03 0.55
CA ARG A 173 20.96 1.05 0.87
C ARG A 173 19.72 0.90 0.01
N TYR A 174 18.57 1.10 0.64
CA TYR A 174 17.28 0.96 -0.01
C TYR A 174 16.33 2.06 0.43
N GLU A 175 15.32 2.29 -0.40
CA GLU A 175 14.09 2.99 -0.03
C GLU A 175 12.89 2.16 -0.48
N VAL A 176 11.76 2.38 0.17
CA VAL A 176 10.47 1.85 -0.24
C VAL A 176 9.65 2.99 -0.83
N GLN A 177 9.21 2.83 -2.06
CA GLN A 177 8.20 3.67 -2.69
C GLN A 177 6.89 2.90 -2.70
N HIS A 178 5.78 3.53 -2.32
CA HIS A 178 4.48 2.89 -2.43
C HIS A 178 3.43 3.83 -3.04
N ARG A 179 2.50 3.23 -3.76
CA ARG A 179 1.37 3.88 -4.39
C ARG A 179 0.07 3.34 -3.81
N ASN A 180 -0.77 4.21 -3.30
CA ASN A 180 -2.13 3.86 -2.91
C ASN A 180 -2.95 3.54 -4.16
N LEU A 181 -3.57 2.35 -4.21
CA LEU A 181 -4.30 1.91 -5.41
C LEU A 181 -5.72 2.47 -5.51
N VAL A 182 -6.22 3.11 -4.45
CA VAL A 182 -7.52 3.80 -4.47
C VAL A 182 -7.34 5.26 -4.86
N THR A 183 -6.42 5.97 -4.20
CA THR A 183 -6.22 7.42 -4.41
C THR A 183 -5.14 7.76 -5.43
N GLY A 184 -4.27 6.80 -5.75
CA GLY A 184 -3.12 7.01 -6.62
C GLY A 184 -1.93 7.69 -5.96
N ASP A 185 -2.04 8.10 -4.69
CA ASP A 185 -0.99 8.83 -3.96
C ASP A 185 0.32 8.04 -3.90
N LEU A 186 1.43 8.75 -4.09
CA LEU A 186 2.79 8.21 -4.03
C LEU A 186 3.50 8.72 -2.79
N THR A 187 4.06 7.79 -2.02
CA THR A 187 4.85 8.07 -0.82
C THR A 187 6.15 7.29 -0.87
N ARG A 188 7.19 7.84 -0.23
CA ARG A 188 8.52 7.24 -0.12
C ARG A 188 8.95 7.19 1.34
N SER A 189 9.60 6.09 1.73
CA SER A 189 10.24 5.98 3.04
C SER A 189 11.53 6.80 3.11
N GLU A 190 12.06 6.98 4.31
CA GLU A 190 13.47 7.34 4.46
C GLU A 190 14.37 6.22 3.90
N LEU A 191 15.60 6.58 3.56
CA LEU A 191 16.63 5.61 3.19
C LEU A 191 16.99 4.75 4.41
N PHE A 192 17.16 3.46 4.18
CA PHE A 192 17.63 2.54 5.21
C PHE A 192 18.68 1.58 4.65
N GLU A 193 19.50 1.06 5.55
CA GLU A 193 20.56 0.12 5.22
C GLU A 193 20.22 -1.28 5.68
N LEU A 194 20.45 -2.25 4.80
CA LEU A 194 20.48 -3.66 5.14
C LEU A 194 21.94 -4.08 5.26
N ARG A 195 22.27 -4.71 6.38
CA ARG A 195 23.62 -5.15 6.74
C ARG A 195 23.63 -6.63 7.07
N GLU A 196 24.72 -7.27 6.70
CA GLU A 196 25.05 -8.63 7.10
C GLU A 196 26.44 -8.63 7.74
N VAL A 197 26.54 -9.20 8.93
CA VAL A 197 27.77 -9.26 9.69
C VAL A 197 28.09 -10.72 9.99
N ALA A 198 29.16 -11.22 9.41
CA ALA A 198 29.66 -12.55 9.69
C ALA A 198 30.15 -12.63 11.14
N GLY A 199 29.64 -13.60 11.90
CA GLY A 199 30.07 -13.88 13.27
C GLY A 199 30.50 -15.34 13.41
N ARG A 200 31.09 -15.66 14.56
CA ARG A 200 31.59 -17.00 14.88
C ARG A 200 30.53 -18.11 14.81
N TYR A 201 29.26 -17.75 14.98
CA TYR A 201 28.12 -18.68 15.04
C TYR A 201 27.16 -18.51 13.85
N GLY A 202 27.59 -17.85 12.78
CA GLY A 202 26.77 -17.55 11.60
C GLY A 202 26.69 -16.06 11.30
N THR A 203 25.96 -15.73 10.24
CA THR A 203 25.78 -14.35 9.77
C THR A 203 24.57 -13.73 10.42
N LYS A 204 24.76 -12.57 11.06
CA LYS A 204 23.65 -11.73 11.52
C LYS A 204 23.18 -10.85 10.37
N ALA A 205 21.93 -10.99 9.97
CA ALA A 205 21.33 -10.20 8.89
C ALA A 205 20.32 -9.19 9.44
N THR A 206 20.11 -8.10 8.71
CA THR A 206 19.19 -7.04 9.10
C THR A 206 17.76 -7.41 8.71
N GLU A 207 16.82 -7.19 9.62
CA GLU A 207 15.40 -7.11 9.29
C GLU A 207 14.91 -5.68 9.52
N ARG A 208 14.21 -5.10 8.53
CA ARG A 208 13.67 -3.75 8.62
C ARG A 208 12.17 -3.75 8.35
N THR A 209 11.39 -3.20 9.27
CA THR A 209 9.96 -2.94 9.04
C THR A 209 9.76 -1.52 8.49
N VAL A 210 8.94 -1.41 7.44
CA VAL A 210 8.52 -0.14 6.83
C VAL A 210 7.00 -0.09 6.86
N ALA A 211 6.46 0.92 7.53
CA ALA A 211 5.03 1.17 7.56
C ALA A 211 4.60 1.86 6.25
N LEU A 212 3.52 1.39 5.65
CA LEU A 212 2.93 1.85 4.39
C LEU A 212 1.71 2.75 4.63
N ASP A 213 1.69 3.42 5.78
CA ASP A 213 0.63 4.34 6.11
C ASP A 213 0.82 5.71 5.40
N PRO A 214 -0.27 6.31 4.90
CA PRO A 214 -0.23 7.57 4.18
C PRO A 214 0.21 8.77 5.05
N TRP A 215 0.37 8.59 6.36
CA TRP A 215 0.68 9.65 7.32
C TRP A 215 2.02 9.45 8.05
N ALA A 216 2.84 8.49 7.63
CA ALA A 216 4.11 8.16 8.28
C ALA A 216 5.06 9.37 8.39
N ALA A 217 4.96 10.32 7.45
CA ALA A 217 5.72 11.56 7.46
C ALA A 217 5.47 12.48 8.67
N ILE A 218 4.34 12.33 9.37
CA ILE A 218 4.01 13.16 10.54
C ILE A 218 4.65 12.62 11.83
N ARG A 219 4.98 11.32 11.89
CA ARG A 219 5.58 10.70 13.09
C ARG A 219 7.09 10.82 13.19
N SER A 220 7.80 11.09 12.08
CA SER A 220 9.24 11.36 12.09
C SER A 220 9.58 12.80 12.50
N ALA A 221 8.62 13.71 12.46
CA ALA A 221 8.71 15.01 13.12
C ALA A 221 8.29 14.85 14.59
N GLY A 222 9.24 14.51 15.45
CA GLY A 222 9.00 14.55 16.90
C GLY A 222 8.50 15.93 17.33
N PRO A 223 7.79 16.05 18.48
CA PRO A 223 7.43 17.36 19.00
C PRO A 223 8.73 18.14 19.23
N THR A 224 8.94 19.22 18.48
CA THR A 224 9.89 20.26 18.89
C THR A 224 9.44 20.70 20.26
N ALA A 225 10.15 20.26 21.29
CA ALA A 225 9.95 20.72 22.66
C ALA A 225 10.11 22.25 22.63
N ALA A 226 8.99 22.96 22.68
CA ALA A 226 8.98 24.34 23.07
C ALA A 226 9.26 24.34 24.58
N PHE A 227 10.50 24.69 24.92
CA PHE A 227 10.88 25.16 26.26
C PHE A 227 10.45 26.62 26.40
#